data_AF-A0A965GT00-F1
#
_entry.id   AF-A0A965GT00-F1
#
_cell.length_a   1.000
_cell.length_b   1.000
_cell.length_c   1.000
_cell.angle_alpha   90.00
_cell.angle_beta   90.00
_cell.angle_gamma   90.00
#
_symmetry.space_group_name_H-M   'P 1'
#
loop_
_entity.id
_entity.type
_entity.pdbx_description
1 polymer ?
#
loop_
_entity_poly.entity_id
_entity_poly.type
_entity_poly.pdbx_seq_one_letter_code
_entity_poly.pdbx_strand_id
1 'polypeptide(L)'
;MTAVEYIEQSGVPEAMWPNLAEWFGWFEKQGMVGIVEDKDGIAGVALARCIKDGQEPNHYVHSEEGENVFVDLTISSKGAKSLRCLLLLLWERFGPRKRITFNRSGKPRSYDYMTFMRKARV
;
A
#
# COMPACT_ATOMS: atom_id res chain seq x y z
N MET A 1 11.29 10.67 -12.98
CA MET A 1 10.34 9.56 -12.96
C MET A 1 9.34 9.80 -11.84
N THR A 2 8.05 9.81 -12.17
CA THR A 2 6.96 9.93 -11.19
C THR A 2 6.64 8.57 -10.57
N ALA A 3 5.89 8.55 -9.48
CA ALA A 3 5.44 7.29 -8.86
C ALA A 3 4.53 6.48 -9.78
N VAL A 4 3.69 7.14 -10.59
CA VAL A 4 2.83 6.49 -11.58
C VAL A 4 3.68 5.82 -12.66
N GLU A 5 4.66 6.53 -13.24
CA GLU A 5 5.59 5.97 -14.23
C GLU A 5 6.37 4.77 -13.66
N TYR A 6 6.75 4.83 -12.38
CA TYR A 6 7.41 3.71 -11.69
C TYR A 6 6.50 2.49 -11.55
N ILE A 7 5.21 2.70 -11.22
CA ILE A 7 4.22 1.62 -11.15
C ILE A 7 4.01 0.98 -12.52
N GLU A 8 3.87 1.77 -13.58
CA GLU A 8 3.71 1.27 -14.95
C GLU A 8 4.89 0.41 -15.39
N GLN A 9 6.12 0.87 -15.16
CA GLN A 9 7.34 0.13 -15.51
C GLN A 9 7.49 -1.19 -14.74
N SER A 10 6.87 -1.32 -13.57
CA SER A 10 6.92 -2.54 -12.78
C SER A 10 6.07 -3.69 -13.34
N GLY A 11 5.24 -3.42 -14.35
CA GLY A 11 4.42 -4.43 -15.03
C GLY A 11 3.24 -4.93 -14.20
N VAL A 12 2.78 -4.17 -13.20
CA VAL A 12 1.54 -4.49 -12.48
C VAL A 12 0.36 -4.35 -13.44
N PRO A 13 -0.47 -5.40 -13.62
CA PRO A 13 -1.54 -5.38 -14.61
C PRO A 13 -2.54 -4.26 -14.34
N GLU A 14 -2.85 -3.45 -15.36
CA GLU A 14 -3.92 -2.44 -15.33
C GLU A 14 -5.27 -3.03 -14.90
N ALA A 15 -5.50 -4.34 -15.11
CA ALA A 15 -6.75 -5.03 -14.76
C ALA A 15 -7.15 -4.96 -13.28
N MET A 16 -6.28 -4.46 -12.39
CA MET A 16 -6.60 -4.23 -10.98
C MET A 16 -7.31 -2.87 -10.75
N TRP A 17 -7.28 -1.94 -11.72
CA TRP A 17 -7.72 -0.55 -11.56
C TRP A 17 -8.49 -0.06 -12.80
N PRO A 18 -9.59 0.69 -12.67
CA PRO A 18 -10.29 1.23 -13.83
C PRO A 18 -9.43 2.22 -14.65
N ASN A 19 -8.61 3.01 -13.96
CA ASN A 19 -7.63 3.94 -14.51
C ASN A 19 -6.52 4.15 -13.47
N LEU A 20 -5.26 3.84 -13.80
CA LEU A 20 -4.15 3.88 -12.85
C LEU A 20 -3.91 5.31 -12.30
N ALA A 21 -3.97 6.33 -13.15
CA ALA A 21 -3.70 7.71 -12.76
C ALA A 21 -4.80 8.26 -11.83
N GLU A 22 -6.07 8.01 -12.14
CA GLU A 22 -7.19 8.40 -11.27
C GLU A 22 -7.13 7.68 -9.93
N TRP A 23 -6.85 6.38 -9.98
CA TRP A 23 -6.74 5.54 -8.81
C TRP A 23 -5.59 5.99 -7.90
N PHE A 24 -4.39 6.19 -8.46
CA PHE A 24 -3.24 6.76 -7.74
C PHE A 24 -3.56 8.13 -7.16
N GLY A 25 -4.15 9.03 -7.96
CA GLY A 25 -4.51 10.38 -7.54
C GLY A 25 -5.50 10.41 -6.38
N TRP A 26 -6.39 9.42 -6.26
CA TRP A 26 -7.25 9.29 -5.08
C TRP A 26 -6.46 8.91 -3.82
N PHE A 27 -5.52 7.96 -3.90
CA PHE A 27 -4.65 7.63 -2.76
C PHE A 27 -3.80 8.83 -2.35
N GLU A 28 -3.22 9.54 -3.31
CA GLU A 28 -2.36 10.70 -3.08
C GLU A 28 -3.10 11.81 -2.32
N LYS A 29 -4.31 12.16 -2.78
CA LYS A 29 -5.15 13.19 -2.14
C LYS A 29 -5.52 12.89 -0.68
N GLN A 30 -5.51 11.62 -0.28
CA GLN A 30 -5.84 11.16 1.07
C GLN A 30 -4.59 10.91 1.94
N GLY A 31 -3.39 11.10 1.39
CA GLY A 31 -2.13 10.80 2.06
C GLY A 31 -1.91 9.29 2.26
N MET A 32 -2.41 8.47 1.35
CA MET A 32 -2.39 7.00 1.41
C MET A 32 -1.31 6.37 0.50
N VAL A 33 -0.34 7.19 0.07
CA VAL A 33 0.79 6.78 -0.77
C VAL A 33 2.07 6.81 0.05
N GLY A 34 2.77 5.69 0.12
CA GLY A 34 4.11 5.61 0.68
C GLY A 34 5.13 5.57 -0.46
N ILE A 35 6.02 6.55 -0.54
CA ILE A 35 7.10 6.60 -1.54
C ILE A 35 8.43 6.55 -0.81
N VAL A 36 9.34 5.69 -1.28
CA VAL A 36 10.73 5.66 -0.82
C VAL A 36 11.62 5.91 -2.02
N GLU A 37 12.56 6.81 -1.82
CA GLU A 37 13.60 7.14 -2.80
C GLU A 37 14.96 6.62 -2.31
N ASP A 38 15.82 6.29 -3.26
CA ASP A 38 17.25 6.12 -3.06
C ASP A 38 18.03 7.12 -3.93
N LYS A 39 19.35 6.93 -4.00
CA LYS A 39 20.26 7.78 -4.77
C LYS A 39 19.96 7.83 -6.28
N ASP A 40 19.25 6.84 -6.81
CA ASP A 40 18.94 6.68 -8.23
C ASP A 40 17.46 7.03 -8.55
N GLY A 41 16.69 7.48 -7.56
CA GLY A 41 15.29 7.93 -7.69
C GLY A 41 14.31 7.07 -6.88
N ILE A 42 13.09 6.89 -7.38
CA ILE A 42 12.05 6.11 -6.69
C ILE A 42 12.50 4.64 -6.59
N ALA A 43 12.63 4.17 -5.36
CA ALA A 43 13.04 2.80 -5.01
C ALA A 43 11.86 1.92 -4.58
N GLY A 44 10.72 2.52 -4.22
CA GLY A 44 9.50 1.78 -3.94
C GLY A 44 8.27 2.66 -3.72
N VAL A 45 7.11 2.07 -4.00
CA VAL A 45 5.80 2.71 -3.86
C VAL A 45 4.84 1.73 -3.19
N ALA A 46 4.09 2.20 -2.20
CA ALA A 46 3.02 1.46 -1.56
C ALA A 46 1.71 2.26 -1.60
N LEU A 47 0.61 1.57 -1.85
CA LEU A 47 -0.74 2.09 -1.78
C LEU A 47 -1.51 1.21 -0.80
N ALA A 48 -1.99 1.83 0.28
CA ALA A 48 -2.72 1.13 1.31
C ALA A 48 -3.77 2.04 1.93
N ARG A 49 -4.84 1.48 2.47
CA ARG A 49 -5.98 2.23 3.00
C ARG A 49 -6.55 1.54 4.22
N CYS A 50 -7.12 2.32 5.13
CA CYS A 50 -7.88 1.77 6.24
C CYS A 50 -9.32 1.49 5.83
N ILE A 51 -9.86 0.34 6.24
CA ILE A 51 -11.25 -0.09 6.01
C ILE A 51 -11.82 -0.67 7.30
N LYS A 52 -13.15 -0.58 7.45
CA LYS A 52 -13.84 -1.18 8.60
C LYS A 52 -13.82 -2.71 8.52
N ASP A 53 -14.00 -3.36 9.67
CA ASP A 53 -14.15 -4.81 9.68
C ASP A 53 -15.38 -5.28 8.89
N GLY A 54 -15.20 -6.34 8.08
CA GLY A 54 -16.24 -6.83 7.16
C GLY A 54 -16.54 -5.94 5.95
N GLN A 55 -15.91 -4.77 5.83
CA GLN A 55 -16.10 -3.89 4.67
C GLN A 55 -15.36 -4.44 3.45
N GLU A 56 -16.06 -4.49 2.31
CA GLU A 56 -15.46 -4.91 1.06
C GLU A 56 -14.47 -3.82 0.54
N PRO A 57 -13.26 -4.19 0.11
CA PRO A 57 -12.25 -3.24 -0.38
C PRO A 57 -12.55 -2.76 -1.80
N ASN A 58 -13.77 -2.26 -2.05
CA ASN A 58 -14.18 -1.71 -3.34
C ASN A 58 -13.41 -0.42 -3.68
N HIS A 59 -13.37 -0.01 -4.94
CA HIS A 59 -12.66 1.21 -5.34
C HIS A 59 -13.13 2.43 -4.53
N TYR A 60 -12.18 3.30 -4.17
CA TYR A 60 -12.45 4.57 -3.50
C TYR A 60 -13.08 4.46 -2.10
N VAL A 61 -12.99 3.30 -1.47
CA VAL A 61 -13.43 3.08 -0.08
C VAL A 61 -12.28 3.26 0.89
N HIS A 62 -12.41 4.19 1.82
CA HIS A 62 -11.47 4.41 2.92
C HIS A 62 -12.23 4.87 4.18
N SER A 63 -11.76 4.45 5.35
CA SER A 63 -12.22 4.93 6.65
C SER A 63 -11.01 5.14 7.56
N GLU A 64 -10.78 6.37 8.02
CA GLU A 64 -9.67 6.71 8.94
C GLU A 64 -9.68 5.87 10.22
N GLU A 65 -10.88 5.68 10.77
CA GLU A 65 -11.16 4.86 11.96
C GLU A 65 -11.25 3.36 11.66
N GLY A 66 -11.11 2.97 10.39
CA GLY A 66 -11.19 1.58 9.97
C GLY A 66 -10.15 0.72 10.67
N GLU A 67 -10.56 -0.42 11.20
CA GLU A 67 -9.72 -1.26 12.05
C GLU A 67 -8.72 -2.12 11.28
N ASN A 68 -8.83 -2.18 9.95
CA ASN A 68 -7.99 -3.02 9.11
C ASN A 68 -7.26 -2.16 8.06
N VAL A 69 -6.01 -2.50 7.78
CA VAL A 69 -5.28 -1.97 6.61
C VAL A 69 -5.45 -2.93 5.45
N PHE A 70 -5.87 -2.42 4.30
CA PHE A 70 -5.86 -3.11 3.03
C PHE A 70 -4.73 -2.54 2.17
N VAL A 71 -3.83 -3.40 1.72
CA VAL A 71 -2.69 -3.06 0.87
C VAL A 71 -3.04 -3.43 -0.55
N ASP A 72 -3.33 -2.41 -1.35
CA ASP A 72 -3.65 -2.55 -2.75
C ASP A 72 -2.39 -2.78 -3.59
N LEU A 73 -1.30 -2.07 -3.26
CA LEU A 73 -0.05 -2.14 -4.01
C LEU A 73 1.17 -2.02 -3.11
N THR A 74 2.21 -2.80 -3.39
CA THR A 74 3.55 -2.57 -2.86
C THR A 74 4.56 -3.05 -3.89
N ILE A 75 5.30 -2.11 -4.47
CA ILE A 75 6.33 -2.36 -5.48
C ILE A 75 7.63 -1.75 -5.00
N SER A 76 8.74 -2.39 -5.34
CA SER A 76 10.07 -1.89 -5.00
C SER A 76 11.17 -2.53 -5.83
N SER A 77 12.31 -1.86 -5.91
CA SER A 77 13.55 -2.46 -6.38
C SER A 77 14.03 -3.59 -5.45
N LYS A 78 14.75 -4.58 -5.99
CA LYS A 78 15.10 -5.84 -5.30
C LYS A 78 15.82 -5.58 -3.96
N GLY A 79 15.27 -6.12 -2.86
CA GLY A 79 15.88 -6.14 -1.53
C GLY A 79 14.88 -6.00 -0.37
N ALA A 80 15.35 -6.12 0.87
CA ALA A 80 14.53 -5.92 2.09
C ALA A 80 14.00 -4.47 2.25
N LYS A 81 14.50 -3.53 1.45
CA LYS A 81 14.00 -2.14 1.37
C LYS A 81 12.57 -2.05 0.83
N SER A 82 12.07 -3.13 0.24
CA SER A 82 10.78 -3.26 -0.41
C SER A 82 9.56 -2.91 0.44
N LEU A 83 9.64 -3.17 1.75
CA LEU A 83 8.55 -2.90 2.68
C LEU A 83 8.61 -1.49 3.28
N ARG A 84 9.70 -0.74 3.08
CA ARG A 84 9.86 0.56 3.75
C ARG A 84 8.79 1.55 3.32
N CYS A 85 8.41 1.58 2.04
CA CYS A 85 7.32 2.43 1.55
C CYS A 85 5.99 2.13 2.23
N LEU A 86 5.69 0.85 2.46
CA LEU A 86 4.50 0.45 3.22
C LEU A 86 4.63 0.82 4.70
N LEU A 87 5.80 0.59 5.32
CA LEU A 87 6.01 0.89 6.73
C LEU A 87 5.84 2.37 7.07
N LEU A 88 6.19 3.28 6.16
CA LEU A 88 5.91 4.72 6.32
C LEU A 88 4.41 4.96 6.55
N LEU A 89 3.54 4.39 5.71
CA LEU A 89 2.09 4.51 5.90
C LEU A 89 1.62 3.88 7.21
N LEU A 90 2.12 2.68 7.54
CA LEU A 90 1.69 1.97 8.73
C LEU A 90 2.07 2.71 10.02
N TRP A 91 3.26 3.31 10.08
CA TRP A 91 3.74 4.03 11.27
C TRP A 91 3.29 5.48 11.32
N GLU A 92 3.43 6.22 10.24
CA GLU A 92 3.31 7.67 10.24
C GLU A 92 1.88 8.14 9.93
N ARG A 93 1.10 7.34 9.18
CA ARG A 93 -0.23 7.74 8.71
C ARG A 93 -1.39 7.02 9.36
N PHE A 94 -1.32 5.69 9.45
CA PHE A 94 -2.43 4.89 9.98
C PHE A 94 -2.27 4.67 11.48
N GLY A 95 -1.08 4.28 11.93
CA GLY A 95 -0.89 3.81 13.29
C GLY A 95 -1.47 2.39 13.50
N PRO A 96 -1.56 1.94 14.77
CA PRO A 96 -1.96 0.57 15.07
C PRO A 96 -3.35 0.20 14.54
N ARG A 97 -3.45 -0.98 13.93
CA ARG A 97 -4.70 -1.56 13.43
C ARG A 97 -4.84 -3.01 13.92
N LYS A 98 -6.00 -3.64 13.69
CA LYS A 98 -6.23 -5.06 14.02
C LYS A 98 -5.51 -5.96 13.01
N ARG A 99 -5.70 -5.72 11.72
CA ARG A 99 -5.13 -6.56 10.66
C ARG A 99 -4.52 -5.75 9.53
N ILE A 100 -3.62 -6.40 8.79
CA ILE A 100 -3.14 -5.96 7.49
C ILE A 100 -3.40 -7.04 6.46
N THR A 101 -4.03 -6.70 5.34
CA THR A 101 -4.40 -7.62 4.27
C THR A 101 -3.69 -7.20 2.98
N PHE A 102 -2.95 -8.13 2.39
CA PHE A 102 -2.31 -7.93 1.09
C PHE A 102 -3.18 -8.56 0.01
N ASN A 103 -3.56 -7.78 -0.99
CA ASN A 103 -4.19 -8.33 -2.18
C ASN A 103 -3.12 -8.77 -3.18
N ARG A 104 -2.77 -10.06 -3.18
CA ARG A 104 -1.80 -10.61 -4.13
C ARG A 104 -2.56 -11.25 -5.29
N SER A 105 -2.76 -10.49 -6.37
CA SER A 105 -3.40 -10.99 -7.61
C SER A 105 -4.77 -11.63 -7.37
N GLY A 106 -5.63 -10.96 -6.60
CA GLY A 106 -6.98 -11.44 -6.27
C GLY A 106 -7.05 -12.49 -5.15
N LYS A 107 -5.91 -12.88 -4.56
CA LYS A 107 -5.86 -13.76 -3.39
C LYS A 107 -5.48 -12.94 -2.14
N PRO A 108 -6.46 -12.50 -1.34
CA PRO A 108 -6.17 -11.75 -0.13
C PRO A 108 -5.46 -12.63 0.89
N ARG A 109 -4.39 -12.10 1.51
CA ARG A 109 -3.74 -12.73 2.65
C ARG A 109 -3.65 -11.74 3.80
N SER A 110 -4.32 -12.08 4.89
CA SER A 110 -4.40 -11.25 6.09
C SER A 110 -3.44 -11.71 7.17
N TYR A 111 -2.92 -10.75 7.92
CA TYR A 111 -2.03 -10.95 9.06
C TYR A 111 -2.50 -10.08 10.24
N ASP A 112 -2.22 -10.54 11.45
CA ASP A 112 -2.29 -9.68 12.63
C ASP A 112 -1.31 -8.52 12.47
N TYR A 113 -1.80 -7.29 12.65
CA TYR A 113 -1.01 -6.08 12.39
C TYR A 113 0.20 -6.00 13.32
N MET A 114 0.01 -6.23 14.63
CA MET A 114 1.10 -6.09 15.60
C MET A 114 2.20 -7.14 15.39
N THR A 115 1.81 -8.36 15.02
CA THR A 115 2.74 -9.43 14.65
C THR A 115 3.48 -9.10 13.36
N PHE A 116 2.79 -8.54 12.37
CA PHE A 116 3.41 -8.08 11.13
C PHE A 116 4.44 -6.97 11.40
N MET A 117 4.05 -5.91 12.12
CA MET A 117 4.93 -4.79 12.45
C MET A 117 6.16 -5.22 13.25
N ARG A 118 6.01 -6.19 14.16
CA ARG A 118 7.14 -6.73 14.93
C ARG A 118 8.17 -7.44 14.05
N LYS A 119 7.71 -8.21 13.06
CA LYS A 119 8.58 -8.92 12.12
C LYS A 119 9.23 -7.99 11.10
N ALA A 120 8.55 -6.90 10.74
CA ALA A 120 9.05 -5.93 9.77
C ALA A 120 10.07 -4.93 10.36
N ARG A 121 10.30 -4.94 11.68
CA ARG A 121 11.32 -4.15 12.38
C ARG A 121 12.72 -4.79 12.37
N VAL A 122 12.84 -6.01 11.86
CA VAL A 122 14.07 -6.82 11.83
C VAL A 122 14.68 -6.78 10.44
#